data_AF-A0A7W2MTH1-F1
#
_entry.id   AF-A0A7W2MTH1-F1
#
_cell.length_a   1.000
_cell.length_b   1.000
_cell.length_c   1.000
_cell.angle_alpha   90.00
_cell.angle_beta   90.00
_cell.angle_gamma   90.00
#
_symmetry.space_group_name_H-M   'P 1'
#
loop_
_entity.id
_entity.type
_entity.pdbx_description
1 polymer ?
#
loop_
_entity_poly.entity_id
_entity_poly.type
_entity_poly.pdbx_seq_one_letter_code
_entity_poly.pdbx_strand_id
1 'polypeptide(L)'
;MNPIIAILKEHDVSDEQIKAVFQALTENPIMAMATVQQLGIPQEKLQALMMMLMQNPGLIEEAVNELGLDFSKVEAAKATLTKEN
;
A
#
# COMPACT_ATOMS: atom_id res chain seq x y z
N MET A 1 0.03 -15.01 -1.85
CA MET A 1 0.86 -14.16 -2.73
C MET A 1 0.02 -12.97 -3.11
N ASN A 2 0.30 -11.84 -2.48
CA ASN A 2 -0.51 -10.65 -2.65
C ASN A 2 -0.34 -10.05 -4.06
N PRO A 3 -1.43 -9.79 -4.82
CA PRO A 3 -1.34 -9.21 -6.17
C PRO A 3 -0.70 -7.81 -6.19
N ILE A 4 -0.85 -7.03 -5.12
CA ILE A 4 -0.22 -5.70 -4.99
C ILE A 4 1.30 -5.83 -4.89
N ILE A 5 1.77 -6.76 -4.07
CA ILE A 5 3.20 -7.02 -3.91
C ILE A 5 3.78 -7.50 -5.25
N ALA A 6 3.07 -8.40 -5.95
CA ALA A 6 3.50 -8.89 -7.26
C ALA A 6 3.69 -7.74 -8.27
N ILE A 7 2.70 -6.84 -8.38
CA ILE A 7 2.78 -5.67 -9.27
C ILE A 7 3.96 -4.77 -8.92
N LEU A 8 4.21 -4.52 -7.63
CA LEU A 8 5.34 -3.70 -7.21
C LEU A 8 6.68 -4.38 -7.55
N LYS A 9 6.82 -5.69 -7.30
CA LYS A 9 8.04 -6.44 -7.65
C LYS A 9 8.29 -6.50 -9.16
N GLU A 10 7.23 -6.54 -9.98
CA GLU A 10 7.34 -6.45 -11.44
C GLU A 10 7.93 -5.11 -11.93
N HIS A 11 7.90 -4.08 -11.10
CA HIS A 11 8.44 -2.75 -11.38
C HIS A 11 9.82 -2.50 -10.75
N ASP A 12 10.57 -3.56 -10.47
CA ASP A 12 11.88 -3.49 -9.79
C ASP A 12 11.80 -2.84 -8.39
N VAL A 13 10.62 -2.84 -7.77
CA VAL A 13 10.45 -2.35 -6.40
C VAL A 13 10.86 -3.46 -5.44
N SER A 14 11.88 -3.19 -4.64
CA SER A 14 12.40 -4.12 -3.63
C SER A 14 11.45 -4.28 -2.44
N ASP A 15 11.54 -5.40 -1.73
CA ASP A 15 10.69 -5.71 -0.58
C ASP A 15 10.75 -4.63 0.53
N GLU A 16 11.90 -3.96 0.69
CA GLU A 16 12.07 -2.81 1.60
C GLU A 16 11.27 -1.59 1.15
N GLN A 17 11.29 -1.28 -0.16
CA GLN A 17 10.53 -0.17 -0.73
C GLN A 17 9.03 -0.47 -0.67
N ILE A 18 8.63 -1.71 -0.95
CA ILE A 18 7.24 -2.18 -0.78
C ILE A 18 6.82 -1.99 0.68
N LYS A 19 7.65 -2.39 1.64
CA LYS A 19 7.40 -2.15 3.06
C LYS A 19 7.19 -0.67 3.37
N ALA A 20 8.04 0.21 2.86
CA ALA A 20 7.92 1.65 3.08
C ALA A 20 6.61 2.21 2.52
N VAL A 21 6.19 1.76 1.33
CA VAL A 21 4.89 2.14 0.74
C VAL A 21 3.74 1.70 1.61
N PHE A 22 3.71 0.43 2.03
CA PHE A 22 2.64 -0.09 2.87
C PHE A 22 2.64 0.56 4.25
N GLN A 23 3.80 0.74 4.87
CA GLN A 23 3.90 1.45 6.14
C GLN A 23 3.35 2.87 6.00
N ALA A 24 3.74 3.60 4.96
CA ALA A 24 3.20 4.94 4.70
C ALA A 24 1.68 4.90 4.43
N LEU A 25 1.16 3.91 3.70
CA LEU A 25 -0.29 3.73 3.49
C LEU A 25 -1.02 3.51 4.82
N THR A 26 -0.42 2.77 5.75
CA THR A 26 -1.00 2.46 7.07
C THR A 26 -0.94 3.64 8.04
N GLU A 27 0.03 4.53 7.89
CA GLU A 27 0.17 5.72 8.73
C GLU A 27 -0.64 6.90 8.16
N ASN A 28 -0.49 7.17 6.87
CA ASN A 28 -1.20 8.24 6.17
C ASN A 28 -1.21 7.99 4.64
N PRO A 29 -2.37 7.69 4.03
CA PRO A 29 -2.49 7.46 2.60
C PRO A 29 -1.86 8.56 1.73
N ILE A 30 -1.95 9.82 2.17
CA ILE A 30 -1.37 10.98 1.46
C ILE A 30 0.16 10.93 1.49
N MET A 31 0.76 10.57 2.63
CA MET A 31 2.22 10.37 2.71
C MET A 31 2.69 9.19 1.88
N ALA A 32 1.87 8.15 1.77
CA ALA A 32 2.20 7.02 0.93
C ALA A 32 2.32 7.41 -0.54
N MET A 33 1.44 8.29 -1.05
CA MET A 33 1.55 8.78 -2.41
C MET A 33 2.89 9.50 -2.66
N ALA A 34 3.37 10.28 -1.68
CA ALA A 34 4.68 10.94 -1.76
C ALA A 34 5.84 9.92 -1.71
N THR A 35 5.74 8.91 -0.84
CA THR A 35 6.73 7.84 -0.73
C THR A 35 6.83 7.05 -2.04
N VAL A 36 5.70 6.71 -2.64
CA VAL A 36 5.60 5.99 -3.92
C VAL A 36 6.19 6.82 -5.08
N GLN A 37 5.96 8.14 -5.09
CA GLN A 37 6.60 9.03 -6.08
C GLN A 37 8.13 9.05 -5.95
N GLN A 38 8.66 9.04 -4.72
CA GLN A 38 10.11 8.97 -4.49
C GLN A 38 10.73 7.66 -4.96
N LEU A 39 9.93 6.59 -5.01
CA LEU A 39 10.35 5.28 -5.52
C LEU A 39 10.31 5.20 -7.05
N GLY A 40 9.89 6.26 -7.75
CA GLY A 40 9.78 6.28 -9.21
C GLY A 40 8.61 5.45 -9.75
N ILE A 41 7.66 5.07 -8.88
CA ILE A 41 6.48 4.30 -9.29
C ILE A 41 5.49 5.24 -9.99
N PRO A 42 4.93 4.84 -11.15
CA PRO A 42 3.95 5.65 -11.87
C PRO A 42 2.70 5.92 -11.04
N GLN A 43 2.14 7.14 -11.14
CA GLN A 43 0.87 7.49 -10.49
C GLN A 43 -0.29 6.56 -10.91
N GLU A 44 -0.32 6.07 -12.15
CA GLU A 44 -1.33 5.11 -12.62
C GLU A 44 -1.28 3.79 -11.83
N LYS A 45 -0.09 3.34 -11.44
CA LYS A 45 0.07 2.12 -10.65
C LYS A 45 -0.42 2.36 -9.23
N LEU A 46 -0.10 3.51 -8.65
CA LEU A 46 -0.65 3.91 -7.36
C LEU A 46 -2.18 3.98 -7.38
N GLN A 47 -2.76 4.56 -8.42
CA GLN A 47 -4.22 4.57 -8.61
C GLN A 47 -4.77 3.15 -8.74
N ALA A 48 -4.12 2.25 -9.48
CA ALA A 48 -4.51 0.85 -9.57
C ALA A 48 -4.44 0.13 -8.22
N LEU A 49 -3.40 0.39 -7.42
CA LEU A 49 -3.28 -0.12 -6.06
C LEU A 49 -4.44 0.38 -5.20
N MET A 50 -4.68 1.68 -5.16
CA MET A 50 -5.80 2.28 -4.43
C MET A 50 -7.15 1.71 -4.87
N MET A 51 -7.34 1.47 -6.16
CA MET A 51 -8.55 0.86 -6.70
C MET A 51 -8.73 -0.59 -6.23
N MET A 52 -7.66 -1.39 -6.22
CA MET A 52 -7.67 -2.74 -5.65
C MET A 52 -7.91 -2.74 -4.15
N LEU A 53 -7.33 -1.78 -3.43
CA LEU A 53 -7.53 -1.61 -1.99
C LEU A 53 -8.96 -1.18 -1.65
N MET A 54 -9.58 -0.35 -2.47
CA MET A 54 -10.99 0.02 -2.35
C MET A 54 -11.91 -1.17 -2.62
N GLN A 55 -11.61 -1.97 -3.65
CA GLN A 55 -12.38 -3.18 -3.96
C GLN A 55 -12.19 -4.28 -2.92
N ASN A 56 -10.97 -4.42 -2.39
CA ASN A 56 -10.64 -5.41 -1.39
C ASN A 56 -9.63 -4.85 -0.37
N PRO A 57 -10.12 -4.23 0.72
CA PRO A 57 -9.26 -3.66 1.75
C PRO A 57 -8.51 -4.73 2.56
N GLY A 58 -8.89 -6.01 2.44
CA GLY A 58 -8.12 -7.14 2.99
C GLY A 58 -6.76 -7.33 2.33
N LEU A 59 -6.55 -6.79 1.13
CA LEU A 59 -5.25 -6.87 0.46
C LEU A 59 -4.14 -6.13 1.21
N ILE A 60 -4.44 -5.08 2.00
CA ILE A 60 -3.40 -4.46 2.84
C ILE A 60 -2.95 -5.44 3.93
N GLU A 61 -3.89 -6.15 4.53
CA GLU A 61 -3.65 -7.14 5.60
C GLU A 61 -2.82 -8.33 5.13
N GLU A 62 -3.10 -8.83 3.93
CA GLU A 62 -2.27 -9.88 3.36
C GLU A 62 -0.86 -9.37 3.05
N ALA A 63 -0.73 -8.14 2.55
CA ALA A 63 0.57 -7.58 2.19
C ALA A 63 1.44 -7.34 3.41
N VAL A 64 0.90 -6.70 4.44
CA VAL A 64 1.62 -6.44 5.69
C VAL A 64 1.96 -7.74 6.41
N ASN A 65 1.10 -8.76 6.40
CA ASN A 65 1.43 -10.07 6.95
C ASN A 65 2.55 -10.77 6.14
N GLU A 66 2.49 -10.76 4.81
CA GLU A 66 3.56 -11.32 3.97
C GLU A 66 4.91 -10.60 4.16
N LEU A 67 4.86 -9.29 4.41
CA LEU A 67 6.06 -8.47 4.66
C LEU A 67 6.50 -8.52 6.13
N GLY A 68 5.69 -9.00 7.06
CA GLY A 68 5.96 -8.94 8.50
C GLY A 68 5.90 -7.50 9.06
N LEU A 69 5.01 -6.67 8.52
CA LEU A 69 4.66 -5.35 9.03
C LEU A 69 3.54 -5.45 10.07
N ASP A 70 3.49 -4.48 10.98
CA ASP A 70 2.54 -4.47 12.08
C ASP A 70 1.12 -4.09 11.61
N PHE A 71 0.20 -5.05 11.69
CA PHE A 71 -1.19 -4.88 11.25
C PHE A 71 -1.96 -3.88 12.12
N SER A 72 -1.54 -3.61 13.35
CA SER A 72 -2.22 -2.65 14.23
C SER A 72 -2.26 -1.23 13.64
N LYS A 73 -1.32 -0.87 12.75
CA LYS A 73 -1.33 0.40 12.03
C LYS A 73 -2.28 0.41 10.83
N VAL A 74 -2.55 -0.75 10.25
CA VAL A 74 -3.38 -0.89 9.04
C VAL A 74 -4.85 -0.63 9.32
N GLU A 75 -5.35 -1.08 10.48
CA GLU A 75 -6.71 -0.80 10.92
C GLU A 75 -6.97 0.72 11.01
N ALA A 76 -5.98 1.49 11.46
CA ALA A 76 -6.07 2.94 11.53
C ALA A 76 -6.19 3.57 10.13
N ALA A 77 -5.42 3.10 9.15
CA ALA A 77 -5.53 3.59 7.77
C ALA A 77 -6.82 3.19 7.06
N LYS A 78 -7.35 1.98 7.31
CA LYS A 78 -8.67 1.57 6.78
C LYS A 78 -9.74 2.58 7.20
N ALA A 79 -9.71 3.04 8.46
CA ALA A 79 -10.66 4.02 8.97
C ALA A 79 -10.51 5.41 8.32
N THR A 80 -9.32 5.76 7.83
CA THR A 80 -9.08 7.02 7.09
C THR A 80 -9.56 6.92 5.64
N LEU A 81 -9.39 5.77 4.98
CA LEU A 81 -9.80 5.55 3.59
C LEU A 81 -11.32 5.47 3.41
N THR A 82 -12.07 5.09 4.44
CA THR A 82 -13.55 5.09 4.43
C THR A 82 -14.17 6.43 4.84
N LYS A 83 -13.35 7.40 5.26
CA LYS A 83 -13.78 8.76 5.62
C LYS A 83 -13.53 9.74 4.48
N GLU A 84 -14.12 9.49 3.32
CA GLU A 84 -14.48 10.56 2.40
C GLU A 84 -16.00 10.51 2.23
N ASN A 85 -16.67 11.53 2.77
CA ASN A 85 -18.09 11.85 2.60
C ASN A 85 -18.31 12.48 1.22
#